data_AF-A0A7S2IQ84-F1
#
_entry.id   AF-A0A7S2IQ84-F1
#
_cell.length_a   1.000
_cell.length_b   1.000
_cell.length_c   1.000
_cell.angle_alpha   90.00
_cell.angle_beta   90.00
_cell.angle_gamma   90.00
#
_symmetry.space_group_name_H-M   'P 1'
#
loop_
_entity.id
_entity.type
_entity.pdbx_description
1 polymer ?
#
loop_
_entity_poly.entity_id
_entity_poly.type
_entity_poly.pdbx_seq_one_letter_code
_entity_poly.pdbx_strand_id
1 'polypeptide(L)'
;GAGGPCNVQYLLEGVDWTKLMSWQKKVKFGVNAASFGFVQPILVAKDNASLGGYQSMVSGHLNGFLELGCTKEDWQYDEGIGCQMPMRRLNLWANVDQGNVTLQGPGYGVTPNLDSPVLGLNAGVMQYEPMHR
;
A
#
# COMPACT_ATOMS: atom_id res chain seq x y z
N GLY A 1 -0.30 -2.26 16.48
CA GLY A 1 -1.49 -2.91 15.90
C GLY A 1 -1.09 -4.27 15.39
N ALA A 2 -1.88 -5.30 15.75
CA ALA A 2 -1.81 -6.63 15.15
C ALA A 2 -2.45 -6.62 13.74
N GLY A 3 -2.06 -7.61 12.92
CA GLY A 3 -2.28 -7.66 11.48
C GLY A 3 -3.72 -7.41 11.03
N GLY A 4 -3.87 -6.48 10.09
CA GLY A 4 -5.02 -6.47 9.20
C GLY A 4 -4.81 -7.51 8.08
N PRO A 5 -5.88 -8.10 7.53
CA PRO A 5 -5.77 -9.07 6.44
C PRO A 5 -4.96 -8.52 5.27
N CYS A 6 -4.36 -9.44 4.50
CA CYS A 6 -3.87 -9.14 3.15
C CYS A 6 -4.98 -8.32 2.46
N ASN A 7 -4.67 -7.12 1.95
CA ASN A 7 -5.59 -6.24 1.22
C ASN A 7 -6.42 -5.18 2.02
N VAL A 8 -5.99 -4.74 3.20
CA VAL A 8 -6.65 -3.66 3.97
C VAL A 8 -6.46 -2.23 3.45
N GLN A 9 -7.45 -1.38 3.74
CA GLN A 9 -7.34 0.08 3.67
C GLN A 9 -7.52 0.67 5.08
N TYR A 10 -6.51 1.37 5.58
CA TYR A 10 -6.53 2.04 6.88
C TYR A 10 -6.95 3.50 6.71
N LEU A 11 -8.03 3.89 7.37
CA LEU A 11 -8.43 5.29 7.47
C LEU A 11 -7.84 5.91 8.73
N LEU A 12 -7.08 6.99 8.56
CA LEU A 12 -6.48 7.79 9.63
C LEU A 12 -7.22 9.14 9.75
N GLU A 13 -7.56 9.49 10.98
CA GLU A 13 -8.28 10.73 11.31
C GLU A 13 -7.90 11.14 12.74
N GLY A 14 -7.46 12.37 12.92
CA GLY A 14 -7.03 12.92 14.21
C GLY A 14 -5.83 12.19 14.85
N VAL A 15 -4.90 11.66 14.05
CA VAL A 15 -3.74 10.92 14.57
C VAL A 15 -2.71 11.89 15.17
N ASP A 16 -2.44 11.73 16.46
CA ASP A 16 -1.43 12.49 17.20
C ASP A 16 -0.10 11.71 17.29
N TRP A 17 0.91 12.20 16.57
CA TRP A 17 2.25 11.63 16.56
C TRP A 17 3.18 12.22 17.64
N THR A 18 2.74 13.18 18.45
CA THR A 18 3.61 13.93 19.38
C THR A 18 4.18 13.07 20.51
N LYS A 19 3.52 11.95 20.84
CA LYS A 19 3.98 11.00 21.86
C LYS A 19 4.86 9.88 21.29
N LEU A 20 5.09 9.87 19.97
CA LEU A 20 5.96 8.91 19.33
C LEU A 20 7.43 9.36 19.51
N MET A 21 8.29 8.45 19.97
CA MET A 21 9.72 8.75 20.08
C MET A 21 10.34 8.90 18.69
N SER A 22 11.37 9.74 18.57
CA SER A 22 12.01 10.07 17.28
C SER A 22 12.58 8.87 16.53
N TRP A 23 12.87 7.76 17.22
CA TRP A 23 13.39 6.51 16.67
C TRP A 23 12.30 5.48 16.31
N GLN A 24 11.03 5.79 16.56
CA GLN A 24 9.91 4.91 16.22
C GLN A 24 9.31 5.27 14.87
N LYS A 25 8.80 4.25 14.17
CA LYS A 25 8.08 4.43 12.91
C LYS A 25 6.63 4.86 13.16
N LYS A 26 6.14 5.77 12.34
CA LYS A 26 4.73 6.18 12.27
C LYS A 26 3.91 5.17 11.48
N VAL A 27 4.45 4.69 10.36
CA VAL A 27 3.84 3.68 9.49
C VAL A 27 4.80 2.50 9.36
N LYS A 28 4.24 1.28 9.29
CA LYS A 28 5.01 0.07 9.00
C LYS A 28 4.16 -0.87 8.15
N PHE A 29 4.65 -1.21 6.96
CA PHE A 29 4.05 -2.24 6.12
C PHE A 29 4.52 -3.63 6.56
N GLY A 30 3.68 -4.64 6.36
CA GLY A 30 4.03 -6.04 6.66
C GLY A 30 4.08 -6.44 8.14
N VAL A 31 3.49 -5.66 9.06
CA VAL A 31 3.45 -6.02 10.49
C VAL A 31 2.58 -7.27 10.69
N ASN A 32 3.21 -8.45 10.77
CA ASN A 32 2.60 -9.77 10.92
C ASN A 32 1.76 -10.24 9.71
N ALA A 33 2.28 -10.09 8.49
CA ALA A 33 1.58 -10.52 7.29
C ALA A 33 2.43 -11.44 6.41
N ALA A 34 1.75 -12.24 5.58
CA ALA A 34 2.37 -12.87 4.41
C ALA A 34 2.96 -11.80 3.47
N SER A 35 3.73 -12.21 2.45
CA SER A 35 4.44 -11.34 1.51
C SER A 35 3.58 -10.17 1.02
N PHE A 36 2.31 -10.43 0.72
CA PHE A 36 1.33 -9.43 0.29
C PHE A 36 1.14 -8.24 1.24
N GLY A 37 1.26 -8.43 2.55
CA GLY A 37 1.10 -7.36 3.51
C GLY A 37 2.23 -6.33 3.51
N PHE A 38 3.36 -6.61 2.87
CA PHE A 38 4.42 -5.62 2.64
C PHE A 38 4.07 -4.66 1.50
N VAL A 39 3.12 -5.03 0.63
CA VAL A 39 2.84 -4.31 -0.62
C VAL A 39 1.43 -3.74 -0.65
N GLN A 40 0.44 -4.55 -0.27
CA GLN A 40 -0.96 -4.23 -0.49
C GLN A 40 -1.52 -3.16 0.44
N PRO A 41 -1.22 -3.04 1.74
CA PRO A 41 -1.93 -2.07 2.58
C PRO A 41 -1.92 -0.64 2.00
N ILE A 42 -3.07 0.02 2.02
CA ILE A 42 -3.20 1.44 1.66
C ILE A 42 -3.59 2.20 2.92
N LEU A 43 -2.92 3.31 3.19
CA LEU A 43 -3.33 4.25 4.22
C LEU A 43 -3.97 5.46 3.55
N VAL A 44 -5.07 5.95 4.11
CA VAL A 44 -5.75 7.16 3.66
C VAL A 44 -6.01 8.05 4.86
N ALA A 45 -5.97 9.36 4.65
CA ALA A 45 -6.28 10.32 5.69
C ALA A 45 -7.37 11.29 5.23
N LYS A 46 -8.28 11.64 6.14
CA LYS A 46 -9.27 12.71 5.92
C LYS A 46 -8.74 14.09 6.22
N ASP A 47 -7.73 14.16 7.08
CA ASP A 47 -7.03 15.39 7.44
C ASP A 47 -5.57 15.32 6.97
N ASN A 48 -4.97 16.48 6.75
CA ASN A 48 -3.60 16.55 6.25
C ASN A 48 -2.57 16.12 7.31
N ALA A 49 -2.89 16.18 8.61
CA ALA A 49 -1.90 15.97 9.67
C ALA A 49 -1.66 14.48 9.98
N SER A 50 -2.69 13.64 9.85
CA SER A 50 -2.67 12.25 10.30
C SER A 50 -1.72 11.37 9.52
N LEU A 51 -1.42 11.72 8.27
CA LEU A 51 -0.54 10.97 7.39
C LEU A 51 0.55 11.86 6.78
N GLY A 52 1.18 12.71 7.59
CA GLY A 52 2.39 13.43 7.18
C GLY A 52 2.18 14.45 6.05
N GLY A 53 0.99 15.01 5.91
CA GLY A 53 0.62 15.92 4.83
C GLY A 53 -0.06 15.25 3.63
N TYR A 54 -0.17 13.91 3.62
CA TYR A 54 -0.68 13.15 2.47
C TYR A 54 -2.14 12.72 2.64
N GLN A 55 -2.89 12.69 1.54
CA GLN A 55 -4.24 12.12 1.52
C GLN A 55 -4.23 10.59 1.45
N SER A 56 -3.19 10.01 0.87
CA SER A 56 -2.99 8.57 0.85
C SER A 56 -1.51 8.20 0.84
N MET A 57 -1.23 6.98 1.27
CA MET A 57 0.10 6.39 1.25
C MET A 57 0.00 4.92 0.88
N VAL A 58 0.87 4.50 -0.03
CA VAL A 58 1.04 3.10 -0.44
C VAL A 58 2.43 2.60 -0.08
N SER A 59 2.64 1.29 -0.16
CA SER A 59 3.96 0.70 0.05
C SER A 59 4.99 1.28 -0.92
N GLY A 60 6.23 1.44 -0.45
CA GLY A 60 7.38 1.82 -1.29
C GLY A 60 7.67 0.85 -2.44
N HIS A 61 7.12 -0.36 -2.39
CA HIS A 61 7.20 -1.33 -3.47
C HIS A 61 6.36 -0.94 -4.71
N LEU A 62 5.35 -0.07 -4.58
CA LEU A 62 4.47 0.36 -5.67
C LEU A 62 5.08 1.59 -6.38
N ASN A 63 6.26 1.39 -6.98
CA ASN A 63 7.11 2.47 -7.50
C ASN A 63 6.50 3.30 -8.64
N GLY A 64 5.54 2.77 -9.41
CA GLY A 64 4.92 3.52 -10.50
C GLY A 64 4.12 4.75 -10.03
N PHE A 65 3.72 4.82 -8.75
CA PHE A 65 3.04 6.00 -8.22
C PHE A 65 3.94 7.25 -8.13
N LEU A 66 5.26 7.09 -8.16
CA LEU A 66 6.20 8.21 -8.25
C LEU A 66 6.03 8.99 -9.56
N GLU A 67 5.66 8.32 -10.66
CA GLU A 67 5.41 8.96 -11.96
C GLU A 67 4.15 9.85 -11.94
N LEU A 68 3.28 9.68 -10.93
CA LEU A 68 2.08 10.49 -10.76
C LEU A 68 2.30 11.72 -9.86
N GLY A 69 3.56 12.01 -9.49
CA GLY A 69 3.89 13.12 -8.60
C GLY A 69 3.72 12.82 -7.11
N CYS A 70 3.65 11.54 -6.73
CA CYS A 70 3.74 11.13 -5.34
C CYS A 70 5.20 11.14 -4.85
N THR A 71 5.38 11.26 -3.54
CA THR A 71 6.70 11.39 -2.91
C THR A 71 7.06 10.13 -2.14
N LYS A 72 8.30 9.65 -2.31
CA LYS A 72 8.84 8.60 -1.44
C LYS A 72 9.23 9.21 -0.10
N GLU A 73 8.66 8.68 0.97
CA GLU A 73 8.93 9.12 2.33
C GLU A 73 10.17 8.47 2.93
N ASP A 74 10.56 8.96 4.10
CA ASP A 74 11.69 8.44 4.85
C ASP A 74 11.35 7.16 5.64
N TRP A 75 12.30 6.74 6.47
CA TRP A 75 12.19 5.55 7.29
C TRP A 75 11.04 5.61 8.31
N GLN A 76 10.61 6.79 8.76
CA GLN A 76 9.51 6.92 9.73
C GLN A 76 8.19 6.44 9.13
N TYR A 77 8.04 6.56 7.81
CA TYR A 77 6.89 6.06 7.06
C TYR A 77 7.20 4.77 6.29
N ASP A 78 8.25 4.06 6.71
CA ASP A 78 8.67 2.78 6.12
C ASP A 78 8.93 2.88 4.61
N GLU A 79 9.49 4.01 4.17
CA GLU A 79 9.76 4.30 2.76
C GLU A 79 8.52 4.24 1.86
N GLY A 80 7.33 4.45 2.44
CA GLY A 80 6.06 4.52 1.73
C GLY A 80 6.02 5.65 0.69
N ILE A 81 5.10 5.54 -0.26
CA ILE A 81 4.87 6.56 -1.28
C ILE A 81 3.61 7.34 -0.90
N GLY A 82 3.79 8.59 -0.50
CA GLY A 82 2.73 9.52 -0.10
C GLY A 82 2.19 10.32 -1.29
N CYS A 83 0.86 10.41 -1.41
CA CYS A 83 0.17 11.06 -2.52
C CYS A 83 -0.85 12.10 -2.01
N GLN A 84 -1.02 13.19 -2.75
CA GLN A 84 -2.09 14.18 -2.54
C GLN A 84 -3.43 13.78 -3.16
N MET A 85 -3.44 12.68 -3.92
CA MET A 85 -4.65 12.14 -4.52
C MET A 85 -5.25 11.05 -3.64
N PRO A 86 -6.59 10.91 -3.60
CA PRO A 86 -7.23 9.82 -2.89
C PRO A 86 -7.01 8.51 -3.65
N MET A 87 -6.30 7.58 -3.03
CA MET A 87 -6.11 6.23 -3.56
C MET A 87 -7.14 5.28 -2.96
N ARG A 88 -7.67 4.39 -3.81
CA ARG A 88 -8.64 3.37 -3.42
C ARG A 88 -8.25 2.02 -3.97
N ARG A 89 -8.81 1.01 -3.33
CA ARG A 89 -8.62 -0.39 -3.67
C ARG A 89 -9.70 -0.89 -4.60
N LEU A 90 -9.29 -1.56 -5.66
CA LEU A 90 -10.16 -2.39 -6.50
C LEU A 90 -10.04 -3.85 -6.04
N ASN A 91 -11.18 -4.46 -5.70
CA ASN A 91 -11.28 -5.89 -5.41
C ASN A 91 -12.05 -6.57 -6.52
N LEU A 92 -11.45 -7.60 -7.11
CA LEU A 92 -12.11 -8.45 -8.12
C LEU A 92 -12.49 -9.78 -7.46
N TRP A 93 -13.76 -10.14 -7.59
CA TRP A 93 -14.30 -11.38 -7.06
C TRP A 93 -14.64 -12.30 -8.22
N ALA A 94 -14.16 -13.55 -8.16
CA ALA A 94 -14.47 -14.57 -9.15
C ALA A 94 -14.79 -15.89 -8.44
N ASN A 95 -15.78 -16.61 -8.96
CA ASN A 95 -16.21 -17.90 -8.39
C ASN A 95 -15.23 -19.04 -8.68
N VAL A 96 -14.26 -18.82 -9.56
CA VAL A 96 -13.19 -19.75 -9.90
C VAL A 96 -11.90 -18.96 -10.11
N ASP A 97 -10.76 -19.62 -9.92
CA ASP A 97 -9.45 -19.05 -10.23
C ASP A 97 -9.38 -18.63 -11.71
N GLN A 98 -9.19 -17.33 -11.95
CA GLN A 98 -9.05 -16.74 -13.30
C GLN A 98 -7.57 -16.64 -13.73
N GLY A 99 -6.65 -17.15 -12.92
CA GLY A 99 -5.22 -16.88 -13.06
C GLY A 99 -4.88 -15.44 -12.69
N ASN A 100 -3.72 -14.98 -13.17
CA ASN A 100 -3.26 -13.62 -12.94
C ASN A 100 -4.04 -12.62 -13.80
N VAL A 101 -4.70 -11.66 -13.16
CA VAL A 101 -5.35 -10.52 -13.84
C VAL A 101 -4.39 -9.32 -13.77
N THR A 102 -4.22 -8.58 -14.86
CA THR A 102 -3.36 -7.39 -14.85
C THR A 102 -4.20 -6.13 -14.94
N LEU A 103 -4.08 -5.26 -13.95
CA LEU A 103 -4.66 -3.92 -13.97
C LEU A 103 -3.78 -3.00 -14.83
N GLN A 104 -4.44 -2.25 -15.73
CA GLN A 104 -3.80 -1.19 -16.50
C GLN A 104 -4.34 0.15 -16.02
N GLY A 105 -3.45 1.08 -15.71
CA GLY A 105 -3.82 2.41 -15.26
C GLY A 105 -2.65 3.19 -14.67
N PRO A 106 -2.91 4.44 -14.23
CA PRO A 106 -1.91 5.27 -13.58
C PRO A 106 -1.23 4.55 -12.41
N GLY A 107 0.10 4.58 -12.37
CA GLY A 107 0.89 3.92 -11.32
C GLY A 107 1.26 2.47 -11.59
N TYR A 108 0.73 1.85 -12.67
CA TYR A 108 1.01 0.46 -13.05
C TYR A 108 1.71 0.33 -14.43
N GLY A 109 2.23 1.44 -14.99
CA GLY A 109 2.94 1.46 -16.27
C GLY A 109 4.41 1.02 -16.21
N VAL A 110 4.87 0.56 -15.05
CA VAL A 110 6.27 0.17 -14.80
C VAL A 110 6.52 -1.31 -15.11
N THR A 111 7.79 -1.69 -15.27
CA THR A 111 8.16 -3.10 -15.41
C THR A 111 7.80 -3.89 -14.13
N PRO A 112 7.16 -5.06 -14.27
CA PRO A 112 6.81 -5.90 -13.11
C PRO A 112 8.06 -6.38 -12.38
N ASN A 113 8.11 -6.14 -11.07
CA ASN A 113 9.07 -6.76 -10.18
C ASN A 113 8.49 -8.08 -9.67
N LEU A 114 9.01 -9.20 -10.17
CA LEU A 114 8.53 -10.54 -9.84
C LEU A 114 9.11 -11.10 -8.54
N ASP A 115 10.07 -10.42 -7.92
CA ASP A 115 10.69 -10.86 -6.68
C ASP A 115 9.73 -10.69 -5.49
N SER A 116 9.87 -11.57 -4.49
CA SER A 116 9.18 -11.42 -3.21
C SER A 116 9.69 -10.15 -2.49
N PRO A 117 8.82 -9.33 -1.87
CA PRO A 117 7.39 -9.54 -1.67
C PRO A 117 6.47 -8.96 -2.76
N VAL A 118 7.05 -8.39 -3.83
CA VAL A 118 6.31 -7.59 -4.83
C VAL A 118 5.49 -8.45 -5.78
N LEU A 119 6.04 -9.56 -6.28
CA LEU A 119 5.32 -10.55 -7.08
C LEU A 119 4.49 -9.97 -8.24
N GLY A 120 4.96 -8.88 -8.85
CA GLY A 120 4.33 -8.16 -9.96
C GLY A 120 3.27 -7.13 -9.55
N LEU A 121 2.94 -6.99 -8.26
CA LEU A 121 1.92 -6.07 -7.76
C LEU A 121 2.23 -4.59 -8.10
N ASN A 122 3.51 -4.23 -8.24
CA ASN A 122 3.93 -2.89 -8.64
C ASN A 122 3.51 -2.52 -10.07
N ALA A 123 3.25 -3.50 -10.92
CA ALA A 123 2.77 -3.34 -12.29
C ALA A 123 1.33 -3.86 -12.47
N GLY A 124 0.55 -3.91 -11.37
CA GLY A 124 -0.88 -4.20 -11.42
C GLY A 124 -1.22 -5.68 -11.54
N VAL A 125 -0.26 -6.60 -11.37
CA VAL A 125 -0.55 -8.04 -11.36
C VAL A 125 -1.35 -8.39 -10.10
N MET A 126 -2.60 -8.81 -10.29
CA MET A 126 -3.47 -9.35 -9.28
C MET A 126 -3.40 -10.88 -9.30
N GLN A 127 -2.90 -11.44 -8.22
CA GLN A 127 -2.85 -12.89 -8.01
C GLN A 127 -4.16 -13.35 -7.36
N TYR A 128 -4.59 -14.56 -7.68
CA TYR A 128 -5.71 -15.19 -7.01
C TYR A 128 -5.39 -15.41 -5.52
N GLU A 129 -6.30 -15.07 -4.61
CA GLU A 129 -6.15 -15.29 -3.17
C GLU A 129 -6.62 -16.70 -2.81
N PRO A 130 -5.71 -17.67 -2.55
CA PRO A 130 -6.08 -19.05 -2.30
C PRO A 130 -6.78 -19.26 -0.95
N MET A 131 -6.69 -18.30 -0.02
CA MET A 131 -7.32 -18.40 1.30
C MET A 131 -8.84 -18.13 1.30
N HIS A 132 -9.43 -17.79 0.14
CA HIS A 132 -10.89 -17.61 -0.02
C HIS A 132 -11.67 -18.94 -0.22
N ARG A 133 -11.15 -20.06 0.29
CA ARG A 133 -11.80 -21.38 0.24
C ARG A 133 -12.49 -21.74 1.55
#